data_AF-A0A8T3UDN2-F1
#
_entry.id   AF-A0A8T3UDN2-F1
#
_cell.length_a   1.000
_cell.length_b   1.000
_cell.length_c   1.000
_cell.angle_alpha   90.00
_cell.angle_beta   90.00
_cell.angle_gamma   90.00
#
_symmetry.space_group_name_H-M   'P 1'
#
loop_
_entity.id
_entity.type
_entity.pdbx_description
1 polymer ?
#
loop_
_entity_poly.entity_id
_entity_poly.type
_entity_poly.pdbx_seq_one_letter_code
_entity_poly.pdbx_strand_id
1 'polypeptide(L)'
;MTEFYKNLGYNAYYIMNNVKSLEKGDINSINNEKENDEEINIGIYNAHSRELKNIYTQILATTFFKNSKIDIVPISKGIKEYLKVLDIKYTCIDKFIPTEELMRRIKRNDINIYVTFTECS
;
A
#
# COMPACT_ATOMS: atom_id res chain seq x y z
N MET A 1 -1.72 3.35 -21.21
CA MET A 1 -0.68 4.28 -21.75
C MET A 1 -0.26 3.93 -23.17
N THR A 2 0.08 2.68 -23.50
CA THR A 2 0.51 2.31 -24.88
C THR A 2 -0.49 2.72 -25.97
N GLU A 3 -1.79 2.51 -25.74
CA GLU A 3 -2.83 2.87 -26.73
C GLU A 3 -2.93 4.37 -26.98
N PHE A 4 -2.75 5.18 -25.93
CA PHE A 4 -2.69 6.64 -26.05
C PHE A 4 -1.55 7.09 -26.97
N TYR A 5 -0.35 6.52 -26.81
CA TYR A 5 0.79 6.86 -27.67
C TYR A 5 0.63 6.38 -29.11
N LYS A 6 0.02 5.21 -29.32
CA LYS A 6 -0.33 4.73 -30.68
C LYS A 6 -1.27 5.71 -31.38
N ASN A 7 -2.28 6.22 -30.66
CA ASN A 7 -3.22 7.21 -31.20
C ASN A 7 -2.55 8.55 -31.55
N LEU A 8 -1.38 8.86 -30.98
CA LEU A 8 -0.58 10.03 -31.34
C LEU A 8 0.40 9.77 -32.50
N GLY A 9 0.38 8.56 -33.09
CA GLY A 9 1.25 8.18 -34.21
C GLY A 9 2.63 7.67 -33.82
N TYR A 10 2.87 7.43 -32.52
CA TYR A 10 4.15 6.85 -32.07
C TYR A 10 4.16 5.32 -32.21
N ASN A 11 5.35 4.78 -32.54
CA ASN A 11 5.57 3.35 -32.51
C ASN A 11 5.74 2.85 -31.07
N ALA A 12 4.67 2.38 -30.45
CA ALA A 12 4.63 1.99 -29.04
C ALA A 12 4.19 0.53 -28.85
N TYR A 13 4.83 -0.15 -27.90
CA TYR A 13 4.55 -1.53 -27.50
C TYR A 13 4.29 -1.62 -25.99
N TYR A 14 3.48 -2.58 -25.56
CA TYR A 14 3.18 -2.83 -24.15
C TYR A 14 4.08 -3.95 -23.63
N ILE A 15 4.71 -3.73 -22.48
CA ILE A 15 5.46 -4.76 -21.75
C ILE A 15 4.70 -5.02 -20.46
N MET A 16 4.25 -6.26 -20.27
CA MET A 16 3.47 -6.65 -19.11
C MET A 16 4.37 -7.12 -17.98
N ASN A 17 4.12 -6.64 -16.77
CA ASN A 17 4.74 -7.20 -15.57
C ASN A 17 4.10 -8.55 -15.25
N ASN A 18 4.93 -9.58 -15.13
CA ASN A 18 4.48 -10.91 -14.74
C ASN A 18 4.45 -11.02 -13.22
N VAL A 19 3.29 -11.35 -12.65
CA VAL A 19 3.15 -11.63 -11.22
C VAL A 19 3.32 -13.13 -11.01
N LYS A 20 4.29 -13.53 -10.18
CA LYS A 20 4.43 -14.93 -9.75
C LYS A 20 3.37 -15.21 -8.68
N SER A 21 2.55 -16.24 -8.88
CA SER A 21 1.70 -16.74 -7.80
C SER A 21 2.59 -17.34 -6.72
N LEU A 22 2.39 -16.94 -5.47
CA LEU A 22 2.89 -17.71 -4.33
C LEU A 22 2.15 -19.07 -4.32
N GLU A 23 2.85 -20.15 -4.00
CA GLU A 23 2.22 -21.47 -3.92
C GLU A 23 1.23 -21.50 -2.75
N LYS A 24 0.11 -22.23 -2.90
CA LYS A 24 -0.96 -22.31 -1.88
C LYS A 24 -0.46 -22.73 -0.49
N GLY A 25 0.68 -23.43 -0.41
CA GLY A 25 1.29 -23.87 0.85
C GLY A 25 1.83 -22.73 1.72
N ASP A 26 2.34 -21.65 1.12
CA ASP A 26 2.99 -20.55 1.85
C ASP A 26 1.99 -19.61 2.55
N ILE A 27 0.73 -19.59 2.07
CA ILE A 27 -0.32 -18.69 2.53
C ILE A 27 -1.13 -19.30 3.69
N ASN A 28 -1.21 -20.63 3.77
CA ASN A 28 -2.03 -21.36 4.75
C ASN A 28 -1.38 -21.52 6.13
N SER A 29 -0.07 -21.29 6.27
CA SER A 29 0.67 -21.42 7.55
C SER A 29 0.61 -20.18 8.44
N ILE A 30 -0.17 -19.17 8.04
CA ILE A 30 -0.14 -17.85 8.67
C ILE A 30 -1.41 -17.66 9.47
N ASN A 31 -1.30 -17.87 10.78
CA ASN A 31 -2.31 -17.46 11.75
C ASN A 31 -2.58 -15.95 11.56
N ASN A 32 -3.77 -15.64 11.05
CA ASN A 32 -4.27 -14.26 10.86
C ASN A 32 -5.21 -13.94 12.01
N GLU A 33 -4.76 -14.16 13.24
CA GLU A 33 -5.49 -13.66 14.39
C GLU A 33 -5.32 -12.15 14.41
N LYS A 34 -6.43 -11.44 14.22
CA LYS A 34 -6.47 -10.00 14.44
C LYS A 34 -6.14 -9.74 15.91
N GLU A 35 -5.27 -8.76 16.16
CA GLU A 35 -4.99 -8.33 17.54
C GLU A 35 -6.25 -7.78 18.23
N ASN A 36 -7.19 -7.22 17.45
CA ASN A 36 -8.45 -6.68 17.92
C ASN A 36 -9.51 -6.71 16.80
N ASP A 37 -10.64 -7.36 17.02
CA ASP A 37 -11.73 -7.46 16.03
C ASP A 37 -12.52 -6.14 15.86
N GLU A 38 -12.41 -5.21 16.81
CA GLU A 38 -13.10 -3.91 16.77
C GLU A 38 -12.30 -2.80 16.06
N GLU A 39 -11.00 -3.00 15.82
CA GLU A 39 -10.13 -2.02 15.15
C GLU A 39 -10.02 -2.33 13.65
N ILE A 40 -10.29 -1.32 12.81
CA ILE A 40 -10.18 -1.46 11.35
C ILE A 40 -8.71 -1.25 10.95
N ASN A 41 -8.06 -2.32 10.48
CA ASN A 41 -6.67 -2.26 10.03
C ASN A 41 -6.61 -1.88 8.55
N ILE A 42 -5.95 -0.77 8.24
CA ILE A 42 -5.88 -0.21 6.88
C ILE A 42 -4.43 -0.15 6.40
N GLY A 43 -4.08 -0.93 5.38
CA GLY A 43 -2.77 -0.91 4.75
C GLY A 43 -2.62 0.20 3.72
N ILE A 44 -1.55 0.99 3.82
CA ILE A 44 -1.13 1.95 2.80
C ILE A 44 0.31 1.61 2.41
N TYR A 45 0.46 0.98 1.24
CA TYR A 45 1.77 0.50 0.78
C TYR A 45 2.30 1.37 -0.32
N ASN A 46 3.48 1.93 -0.10
CA ASN A 46 4.05 2.90 -1.03
C ASN A 46 5.55 2.87 -0.98
N ALA A 47 6.16 2.31 -2.02
CA ALA A 47 7.59 2.29 -2.23
C ALA A 47 8.15 3.73 -2.35
N HIS A 48 8.40 4.33 -1.20
CA HIS A 48 8.97 5.65 -0.94
C HIS A 48 8.15 6.87 -1.42
N SER A 49 8.25 7.97 -0.68
CA SER A 49 7.48 9.20 -0.82
C SER A 49 7.66 9.88 -2.18
N ARG A 50 6.95 9.42 -3.20
CA ARG A 50 6.77 10.13 -4.45
C ARG A 50 5.40 10.79 -4.40
N GLU A 51 5.33 12.09 -4.66
CA GLU A 51 4.08 12.88 -4.71
C GLU A 51 3.01 12.21 -5.60
N LEU A 52 3.48 11.51 -6.64
CA LEU A 52 2.68 10.70 -7.57
C LEU A 52 1.82 9.62 -6.90
N LYS A 53 2.13 9.26 -5.65
CA LYS A 53 1.44 8.22 -4.91
C LYS A 53 0.38 8.73 -3.96
N ASN A 54 0.11 10.04 -3.92
CA ASN A 54 -1.02 10.64 -3.20
C ASN A 54 -1.20 10.17 -1.73
N ILE A 55 -0.10 9.93 -1.01
CA ILE A 55 -0.12 9.25 0.29
C ILE A 55 -0.84 10.06 1.38
N TYR A 56 -0.69 11.38 1.39
CA TYR A 56 -1.32 12.25 2.38
C TYR A 56 -2.86 12.19 2.28
N THR A 57 -3.40 12.22 1.06
CA THR A 57 -4.84 12.08 0.83
C THR A 57 -5.34 10.70 1.25
N GLN A 58 -4.56 9.65 0.98
CA GLN A 58 -4.90 8.30 1.42
C GLN A 58 -4.96 8.21 2.95
N ILE A 59 -4.00 8.82 3.67
CA ILE A 59 -4.00 8.90 5.13
C ILE A 59 -5.22 9.68 5.64
N LEU A 60 -5.54 10.83 5.04
CA LEU A 60 -6.71 11.59 5.45
C LEU A 60 -8.01 10.81 5.22
N ALA A 61 -8.11 10.05 4.13
CA ALA A 61 -9.28 9.23 3.85
C ALA A 61 -9.52 8.15 4.93
N THR A 62 -8.49 7.69 5.64
CA THR A 62 -8.69 6.72 6.72
C THR A 62 -9.38 7.35 7.93
N THR A 63 -9.32 8.68 8.11
CA THR A 63 -9.95 9.37 9.24
C THR A 63 -11.48 9.32 9.22
N PHE A 64 -12.09 8.96 8.08
CA PHE A 64 -13.53 8.71 8.00
C PHE A 64 -13.96 7.41 8.70
N PHE A 65 -13.03 6.51 8.98
CA PHE A 65 -13.29 5.30 9.74
C PHE A 65 -13.08 5.56 11.23
N LYS A 66 -14.12 5.29 12.03
CA LYS A 66 -13.99 5.29 13.50
C LYS A 66 -13.14 4.10 13.92
N ASN A 67 -12.22 4.31 14.87
CA ASN A 67 -11.32 3.29 15.41
C ASN A 67 -10.48 2.55 14.33
N SER A 68 -9.80 3.32 13.48
CA SER A 68 -8.87 2.76 12.49
C SER A 68 -7.42 2.84 12.93
N LYS A 69 -6.62 1.88 12.48
CA LYS A 69 -5.16 1.88 12.59
C LYS A 69 -4.55 1.66 11.22
N ILE A 70 -3.56 2.49 10.87
CA ILE A 70 -2.92 2.43 9.55
C ILE A 70 -1.65 1.59 9.61
N ASP A 71 -1.45 0.69 8.65
CA ASP A 71 -0.17 0.02 8.41
C ASP A 71 0.57 0.64 7.20
N ILE A 72 1.78 1.18 7.41
CA ILE A 72 2.54 1.87 6.35
C ILE A 72 3.94 1.27 6.16
N VAL A 73 4.26 0.87 4.93
CA VAL A 73 5.60 0.41 4.55
C VAL A 73 6.00 0.83 3.12
N PRO A 74 7.21 1.38 2.91
CA PRO A 74 8.03 2.10 3.91
C PRO A 74 7.42 3.46 4.29
N ILE A 75 7.70 3.95 5.49
CA ILE A 75 7.29 5.28 5.95
C ILE A 75 8.45 6.29 5.90
N SER A 76 8.18 7.53 5.50
CA SER A 76 9.16 8.63 5.55
C SER A 76 9.04 9.46 6.85
N LYS A 77 10.06 10.25 7.17
CA LYS A 77 10.04 11.16 8.33
C LYS A 77 8.85 12.14 8.28
N GLY A 78 8.61 12.76 7.13
CA GLY A 78 7.49 13.70 6.96
C GLY A 78 6.12 13.05 7.20
N ILE A 79 5.95 11.79 6.78
CA ILE A 79 4.71 11.05 7.05
C ILE A 79 4.56 10.72 8.54
N LYS A 80 5.64 10.35 9.24
CA LYS A 80 5.61 10.15 10.70
C LYS A 80 5.17 11.41 11.45
N GLU A 81 5.74 12.56 11.08
CA GLU A 81 5.38 13.85 11.69
C GLU A 81 3.91 14.20 11.40
N TYR A 82 3.45 13.99 10.17
CA TYR A 82 2.07 14.22 9.77
C TYR A 82 1.05 13.38 10.57
N LEU A 83 1.30 12.08 10.70
CA LEU A 83 0.45 11.17 11.49
C LEU A 83 0.39 11.58 12.96
N LYS A 84 1.53 12.01 13.52
CA LYS A 84 1.63 12.47 14.91
C LYS A 84 0.81 13.75 15.13
N VAL A 85 0.86 14.71 14.21
CA VAL A 85 0.09 15.96 14.30
C VAL A 85 -1.42 15.69 14.26
N LEU A 86 -1.84 14.68 13.50
CA LEU A 86 -3.25 14.30 13.35
C LEU A 86 -3.75 13.30 14.41
N ASP A 87 -2.89 12.88 15.34
CA ASP A 87 -3.19 11.84 16.35
C ASP A 87 -3.76 10.55 15.75
N ILE A 88 -3.21 10.14 14.60
CA ILE A 88 -3.63 8.92 13.91
C ILE A 88 -2.83 7.73 14.45
N LYS A 89 -3.51 6.63 14.80
CA LYS A 89 -2.85 5.37 15.18
C LYS A 89 -2.22 4.69 13.97
N TYR A 90 -0.97 4.26 14.08
CA TYR A 90 -0.28 3.57 12.99
C TYR A 90 0.76 2.54 13.44
N THR A 91 1.02 1.55 12.57
CA THR A 91 2.22 0.70 12.56
C THR A 91 3.02 0.99 11.32
N CYS A 92 4.35 0.86 11.40
CA CYS A 92 5.19 1.15 10.26
C CYS A 92 6.51 0.40 10.23
N ILE A 93 7.09 0.31 9.04
CA ILE A 93 8.50 -0.03 8.81
C ILE A 93 9.11 1.10 7.97
N ASP A 94 10.29 1.59 8.33
CA ASP A 94 10.96 2.71 7.64
C ASP A 94 11.92 2.28 6.52
N LYS A 95 12.09 0.97 6.33
CA LYS A 95 12.89 0.35 5.26
C LYS A 95 12.03 -0.48 4.32
N PHE A 96 12.58 -0.76 3.14
CA PHE A 96 12.01 -1.75 2.23
C PHE A 96 12.08 -3.15 2.85
N ILE A 97 11.06 -3.96 2.57
CA ILE A 97 10.93 -5.33 3.04
C ILE A 97 10.79 -6.29 1.86
N PRO A 98 11.12 -7.59 2.03
CA PRO A 98 10.86 -8.60 1.02
C PRO A 98 9.39 -8.69 0.63
N THR A 99 9.12 -9.11 -0.61
CA THR A 99 7.75 -9.25 -1.14
C THR A 99 6.90 -10.16 -0.29
N GLU A 100 7.46 -11.28 0.19
CA GLU A 100 6.75 -12.24 1.04
C GLU A 100 6.30 -11.58 2.34
N GLU A 101 7.16 -10.79 2.97
CA GLU A 101 6.82 -10.05 4.18
C GLU A 101 5.73 -8.99 3.91
N LEU A 102 5.85 -8.26 2.80
CA LEU A 102 4.83 -7.28 2.39
C LEU A 102 3.48 -7.95 2.16
N MET A 103 3.45 -9.09 1.47
CA MET A 103 2.22 -9.87 1.23
C MET A 103 1.59 -10.36 2.53
N ARG A 104 2.41 -10.76 3.52
CA ARG A 104 1.91 -11.12 4.86
C ARG A 104 1.24 -9.96 5.56
N ARG A 105 1.75 -8.74 5.42
CA ARG A 105 1.14 -7.54 6.00
C ARG A 105 -0.15 -7.17 5.29
N ILE A 106 -0.15 -7.15 3.96
CA ILE A 106 -1.33 -6.90 3.13
C ILE A 106 -2.49 -7.81 3.53
N LYS A 107 -2.21 -9.11 3.75
CA LYS A 107 -3.21 -10.12 4.14
C LYS A 107 -3.85 -9.85 5.52
N ARG A 108 -3.16 -9.17 6.43
CA ARG A 108 -3.64 -8.91 7.79
C ARG A 108 -4.60 -7.72 7.88
N ASN A 109 -4.58 -6.84 6.88
CA ASN A 109 -5.44 -5.66 6.88
C ASN A 109 -6.85 -6.01 6.42
N ASP A 110 -7.82 -5.28 6.96
CA ASP A 110 -9.20 -5.29 6.49
C ASP A 110 -9.33 -4.63 5.13
N ILE A 111 -8.57 -3.54 4.94
CA ILE A 111 -8.60 -2.71 3.74
C ILE A 111 -7.17 -2.43 3.32
N ASN A 112 -6.87 -2.56 2.03
CA ASN A 112 -5.60 -2.16 1.46
C ASN A 112 -5.83 -1.06 0.43
N ILE A 113 -5.16 0.08 0.59
CA ILE A 113 -5.30 1.25 -0.28
C ILE A 113 -4.00 1.43 -1.08
N TYR A 114 -4.15 1.51 -2.40
CA TYR A 114 -3.05 1.76 -3.34
C TYR A 114 -3.51 2.72 -4.44
N VAL A 115 -3.67 4.00 -4.09
CA VAL A 115 -4.03 5.04 -5.06
C VAL A 115 -2.77 5.70 -5.61
N THR A 116 -2.64 5.75 -6.94
CA THR A 116 -1.48 6.33 -7.63
C THR A 116 -1.95 7.15 -8.83
N PHE A 117 -1.39 8.34 -9.03
CA PHE A 117 -1.71 9.21 -10.17
C PHE A 117 -1.15 8.68 -11.49
N THR A 118 -0.07 7.92 -11.41
CA THR A 118 0.53 7.24 -12.55
C THR A 118 0.71 5.78 -12.19
N GLU A 119 0.41 4.88 -13.12
CA GLU A 119 0.86 3.50 -13.02
C GLU A 119 2.40 3.50 -12.97
N CYS A 120 3.01 2.79 -12.02
CA CYS A 120 4.43 2.49 -12.11
C CYS A 120 4.54 1.25 -13.01
N SER A 121 4.96 1.46 -14.26
CA SER A 121 5.45 0.37 -15.11
C SER A 121 6.80 -0.12 -14.58
#